data_AF-A0A842LSE0-F1
#
_entry.id   AF-A0A842LSE0-F1
#
_cell.length_a   1.000
_cell.length_b   1.000
_cell.length_c   1.000
_cell.angle_alpha   90.00
_cell.angle_beta   90.00
_cell.angle_gamma   90.00
#
_symmetry.space_group_name_H-M   'P 1'
#
loop_
_entity.id
_entity.type
_entity.pdbx_description
1 polymer ?
#
loop_
_entity_poly.entity_id
_entity_poly.type
_entity_poly.pdbx_seq_one_letter_code
_entity_poly.pdbx_strand_id
1 'polypeptide(L)'
;MRFITLVLKNPFRSRARSLLAITGIAIGIATIVTLGVITEGLKTSTEDTLKAGGADFTIVESNVSDMFFSKIDEEYVDRVRNVSGVEDAVGILMAVQPLDDNPYFVLIGIDPAKINMSQIKITEGRTLQDPDADEVIMGKVASENHGKKVGDTIKIKNREYRVVGIFESD
;
A
#
# COMPACT_ATOMS: atom_id res chain seq x y z
N MET A 1 -10.72 54.50 -10.21
CA MET A 1 -10.79 53.11 -10.72
C MET A 1 -10.57 52.94 -12.24
N ARG A 2 -10.01 53.92 -12.99
CA ARG A 2 -9.83 53.81 -14.45
C ARG A 2 -8.58 53.03 -14.90
N PHE A 3 -7.58 52.88 -14.03
CA PHE A 3 -6.31 52.23 -14.36
C PHE A 3 -6.45 50.71 -14.58
N ILE A 4 -7.15 50.02 -13.68
CA ILE A 4 -7.38 48.57 -13.77
C ILE A 4 -8.14 48.20 -15.06
N THR A 5 -9.10 49.03 -15.47
CA THR A 5 -9.90 48.81 -16.69
C THR A 5 -9.04 48.91 -17.95
N LEU A 6 -8.04 49.80 -17.98
CA LEU A 6 -7.11 49.91 -19.11
C LEU A 6 -6.13 48.72 -19.15
N VAL A 7 -5.64 48.27 -17.98
CA VAL A 7 -4.76 47.11 -17.86
C VAL A 7 -5.45 45.82 -18.35
N LEU A 8 -6.71 45.61 -17.99
CA LEU A 8 -7.47 44.44 -18.44
C LEU A 8 -7.92 44.53 -19.90
N LYS A 9 -8.16 45.72 -20.45
CA LYS A 9 -8.63 45.85 -21.84
C LYS A 9 -7.51 45.66 -22.88
N ASN A 10 -6.26 45.88 -22.48
CA ASN A 10 -5.11 45.86 -23.38
C ASN A 10 -4.75 44.46 -23.92
N PRO A 11 -4.69 43.38 -23.09
CA PRO A 11 -4.45 42.02 -23.57
C PRO A 11 -5.61 41.53 -24.45
N PHE A 12 -6.86 41.72 -24.01
CA PHE A 12 -8.05 41.24 -24.71
C PHE A 12 -8.34 41.95 -26.04
N ARG A 13 -7.58 43.00 -26.39
CA ARG A 13 -7.63 43.64 -27.71
C ARG A 13 -7.14 42.72 -28.83
N SER A 14 -6.23 41.79 -28.54
CA SER A 14 -5.76 40.77 -29.48
C SER A 14 -6.00 39.37 -28.91
N ARG A 15 -7.25 38.90 -29.02
CA ARG A 15 -7.71 37.63 -28.42
C ARG A 15 -6.82 36.43 -28.76
N ALA A 16 -6.35 36.31 -30.00
CA ALA A 16 -5.47 35.21 -30.42
C ALA A 16 -4.11 35.20 -29.71
N ARG A 17 -3.45 36.37 -29.63
CA ARG A 17 -2.12 36.50 -28.98
C ARG A 17 -2.22 36.26 -27.47
N SER A 18 -3.26 36.78 -26.82
CA SER A 18 -3.48 36.54 -25.39
C SER A 18 -3.83 35.10 -25.08
N LEU A 19 -4.64 34.44 -25.92
CA LEU A 19 -4.96 33.02 -25.73
C LEU A 19 -3.71 32.14 -25.82
N LEU A 20 -2.85 32.36 -26.82
CA LEU A 20 -1.58 31.64 -26.98
C LEU A 20 -0.66 31.84 -25.76
N ALA A 21 -0.50 33.08 -25.29
CA ALA A 21 0.32 33.39 -24.13
C ALA A 21 -0.23 32.77 -22.84
N ILE A 22 -1.54 32.88 -22.59
CA ILE A 22 -2.20 32.28 -21.42
C ILE A 22 -2.06 30.76 -21.44
N THR A 23 -2.25 30.13 -22.60
CA THR A 23 -2.13 28.67 -22.74
C THR A 23 -0.70 28.21 -22.48
N GLY A 24 0.30 28.92 -23.02
CA GLY A 24 1.71 28.59 -22.76
C GLY A 24 2.08 28.68 -21.28
N ILE A 25 1.64 29.75 -20.61
CA ILE A 25 1.84 29.92 -19.16
C ILE A 25 1.10 28.82 -18.38
N ALA A 26 -0.15 28.53 -18.76
CA ALA A 26 -0.96 27.51 -18.10
C ALA A 26 -0.33 26.11 -18.21
N ILE A 27 0.17 25.73 -19.39
CA ILE A 27 0.87 24.45 -19.59
C ILE A 27 2.16 24.39 -18.76
N GLY A 28 2.92 25.49 -18.72
CA GLY A 28 4.15 25.58 -17.92
C GLY A 28 3.88 25.38 -16.43
N ILE A 29 2.90 26.10 -15.89
CA ILE A 29 2.50 25.98 -14.48
C ILE A 29 1.93 24.58 -14.20
N ALA A 30 1.05 24.07 -15.06
CA ALA A 30 0.44 22.76 -14.89
C ALA A 30 1.49 21.64 -14.83
N THR A 31 2.50 21.70 -15.70
CA THR A 31 3.60 20.71 -15.72
C THR A 31 4.38 20.72 -14.40
N ILE A 32 4.76 21.90 -13.91
CA ILE A 32 5.52 22.05 -12.66
C ILE A 32 4.70 21.56 -11.46
N VAL A 33 3.43 21.97 -11.37
CA VAL A 33 2.54 21.56 -10.29
C VAL A 33 2.29 20.05 -10.31
N THR A 34 2.04 19.48 -11.49
CA THR A 34 1.80 18.04 -11.65
C THR A 34 3.01 17.23 -11.21
N LEU A 35 4.22 17.64 -11.61
CA LEU A 35 5.43 16.96 -11.18
C LEU A 35 5.64 17.04 -9.66
N GLY A 36 5.31 18.19 -9.05
CA GLY A 36 5.32 18.35 -7.59
C GLY A 36 4.36 17.40 -6.89
N VAL A 37 3.11 17.29 -7.39
CA VAL A 37 2.09 16.37 -6.85
C VAL A 37 2.53 14.91 -7.00
N ILE A 38 3.09 14.54 -8.15
CA ILE A 38 3.61 13.18 -8.37
C ILE A 38 4.73 12.88 -7.38
N THR A 39 5.66 13.82 -7.19
CA THR A 39 6.80 13.62 -6.28
C THR A 39 6.34 13.43 -4.83
N GLU A 40 5.43 14.29 -4.35
CA GLU A 40 4.91 14.14 -2.98
C GLU A 40 4.06 12.87 -2.86
N GLY A 41 3.23 12.55 -3.86
CA GLY A 41 2.44 11.32 -3.88
C GLY A 41 3.29 10.06 -3.82
N LEU A 42 4.41 10.02 -4.55
CA LEU A 42 5.38 8.91 -4.48
C LEU A 42 6.04 8.83 -3.11
N LYS A 43 6.41 9.98 -2.52
CA LYS A 43 6.99 10.03 -1.18
C LYS A 43 6.01 9.50 -0.13
N THR A 44 4.79 10.01 -0.09
CA THR A 44 3.74 9.56 0.83
C THR A 44 3.45 8.08 0.62
N SER A 45 3.26 7.62 -0.63
CA SER A 45 3.03 6.21 -0.93
C SER A 45 4.18 5.30 -0.47
N THR A 46 5.43 5.77 -0.59
CA THR A 46 6.59 5.04 -0.08
C THR A 46 6.62 5.01 1.45
N GLU A 47 6.33 6.14 2.11
CA GLU A 47 6.23 6.20 3.57
C GLU A 47 5.12 5.29 4.12
N ASP A 48 3.94 5.29 3.50
CA ASP A 48 2.81 4.44 3.88
C ASP A 48 3.15 2.96 3.67
N THR A 49 3.82 2.62 2.56
CA THR A 49 4.29 1.24 2.31
C THR A 49 5.35 0.80 3.33
N LEU A 50 6.24 1.70 3.76
CA LEU A 50 7.25 1.38 4.77
C LEU A 50 6.66 1.24 6.18
N LYS A 51 5.57 1.93 6.47
CA LYS A 51 4.81 1.80 7.74
C LYS A 51 3.76 0.69 7.69
N ALA A 52 3.43 0.19 6.50
CA ALA A 52 2.46 -0.88 6.33
C ALA A 52 2.90 -2.12 7.11
N GLY A 53 2.03 -2.61 7.99
CA GLY A 53 2.32 -3.72 8.90
C GLY A 53 2.60 -3.32 10.34
N GLY A 54 2.55 -2.02 10.68
CA GLY A 54 2.50 -1.54 12.06
C GLY A 54 3.77 -1.72 12.89
N ALA A 55 4.84 -2.25 12.31
CA ALA A 55 6.12 -2.45 12.97
C ALA A 55 6.99 -1.19 12.87
N ASP A 56 7.58 -0.77 13.98
CA ASP A 56 8.57 0.31 13.99
C ASP A 56 9.88 -0.08 13.28
N PHE A 57 10.18 -1.38 13.24
CA PHE A 57 11.37 -1.95 12.60
C PHE A 57 11.05 -3.24 11.86
N THR A 58 11.56 -3.34 10.63
CA THR A 58 11.56 -4.58 9.84
C THR A 58 12.97 -5.14 9.79
N ILE A 59 13.13 -6.40 10.19
CA ILE A 59 14.42 -7.10 10.20
C ILE A 59 14.50 -7.99 8.95
N VAL A 60 15.56 -7.82 8.18
CA VAL A 60 15.81 -8.57 6.95
C VAL A 60 17.25 -9.08 7.00
N GLU A 61 17.50 -10.26 6.43
CA GLU A 61 18.82 -10.86 6.31
C GLU A 61 19.79 -9.92 5.57
N SER A 62 21.03 -9.81 6.05
CA SER A 62 22.04 -8.97 5.41
C SER A 62 22.41 -9.53 4.02
N ASN A 63 22.68 -8.64 3.06
CA ASN A 63 23.18 -8.99 1.72
C ASN A 63 22.18 -9.79 0.84
N VAL A 64 20.88 -9.70 1.10
CA VAL A 64 19.85 -10.18 0.18
C VAL A 64 19.49 -9.09 -0.83
N SER A 65 19.23 -9.49 -2.08
CA SER A 65 18.83 -8.57 -3.15
C SER A 65 17.37 -8.12 -3.06
N ASP A 66 16.54 -8.85 -2.30
CA ASP A 66 15.13 -8.55 -2.08
C ASP A 66 14.69 -9.12 -0.72
N MET A 67 13.84 -8.39 0.01
CA MET A 67 13.25 -8.82 1.27
C MET A 67 12.42 -10.11 1.12
N PHE A 68 11.83 -10.34 -0.06
CA PHE A 68 11.06 -11.57 -0.33
C PHE A 68 11.94 -12.85 -0.36
N PHE A 69 13.25 -12.71 -0.51
CA PHE A 69 14.19 -13.84 -0.50
C PHE A 69 14.88 -14.05 0.84
N SER A 70 14.63 -13.18 1.82
CA SER A 70 15.23 -13.28 3.14
C SER A 70 14.76 -14.53 3.87
N LYS A 71 15.71 -15.23 4.50
CA LYS A 71 15.41 -16.39 5.35
C LYS A 71 16.01 -16.14 6.72
N ILE A 72 15.15 -16.07 7.72
CA ILE A 72 15.53 -15.87 9.11
C ILE A 72 14.92 -17.02 9.91
N ASP A 73 15.75 -17.71 10.69
CA ASP A 73 15.27 -18.77 11.57
C ASP A 73 14.38 -18.19 12.68
N GLU A 74 13.34 -18.92 13.07
CA GLU A 74 12.35 -18.46 14.05
C GLU A 74 12.96 -18.12 15.42
N GLU A 75 14.08 -18.75 15.80
CA GLU A 75 14.85 -18.42 17.02
C GLU A 75 15.28 -16.94 17.07
N TYR A 76 15.49 -16.30 15.92
CA TYR A 76 15.81 -14.87 15.88
C TYR A 76 14.66 -14.00 16.37
N VAL A 77 13.40 -14.43 16.24
CA VAL A 77 12.25 -13.69 16.77
C VAL A 77 12.39 -13.57 18.29
N ASP A 78 12.72 -14.67 18.98
CA ASP A 78 12.90 -14.67 20.43
C ASP A 78 14.15 -13.89 20.86
N ARG A 79 15.22 -13.93 20.06
CA ARG A 79 16.41 -13.10 20.30
C ARG A 79 16.09 -11.61 20.21
N VAL A 80 15.28 -11.20 19.22
CA VAL A 80 14.86 -9.82 19.04
C VAL A 80 13.93 -9.37 20.17
N ARG A 81 12.97 -10.21 20.59
CA ARG A 81 12.12 -9.94 21.77
C ARG A 81 12.92 -9.71 23.05
N ASN A 82 14.07 -10.36 23.20
CA ASN A 82 14.93 -10.22 24.37
C ASN A 82 15.83 -8.97 24.34
N VAL A 83 15.81 -8.16 23.27
CA VAL A 83 16.56 -6.90 23.20
C VAL A 83 15.86 -5.85 24.06
N SER A 84 16.62 -5.18 24.93
CA SER A 84 16.09 -4.12 25.78
C SER A 84 15.43 -3.01 24.96
N GLY A 85 14.16 -2.72 25.25
CA GLY A 85 13.36 -1.71 24.55
C GLY A 85 12.48 -2.24 23.42
N VAL A 86 12.55 -3.53 23.10
CA VAL A 86 11.59 -4.19 22.19
C VAL A 86 10.36 -4.62 22.98
N GLU A 87 9.18 -4.12 22.61
CA GLU A 87 7.92 -4.49 23.25
C GLU A 87 7.45 -5.88 22.81
N ASP A 88 7.49 -6.16 21.50
CA ASP A 88 7.16 -7.45 20.92
C ASP A 88 7.83 -7.61 19.55
N ALA A 89 7.93 -8.85 19.07
CA ALA A 89 8.39 -9.17 17.72
C ALA A 89 7.55 -10.28 17.12
N VAL A 90 7.33 -10.25 15.81
CA VAL A 90 6.56 -11.25 15.08
C VAL A 90 7.32 -11.66 13.81
N GLY A 91 7.39 -12.97 13.57
CA GLY A 91 7.87 -13.50 12.30
C GLY A 91 6.75 -13.46 11.27
N ILE A 92 7.06 -13.01 10.06
CA ILE A 92 6.14 -13.06 8.92
C ILE A 92 6.76 -13.85 7.79
N LEU A 93 5.92 -14.55 7.03
CA LEU A 93 6.32 -15.26 5.81
C LEU A 93 5.71 -14.57 4.61
N MET A 94 6.55 -14.04 3.72
CA MET A 94 6.09 -13.42 2.49
C MET A 94 6.26 -14.37 1.31
N ALA A 95 5.23 -14.48 0.47
CA ALA A 95 5.31 -15.24 -0.77
C ALA A 95 4.56 -14.51 -1.89
N VAL A 96 5.15 -14.47 -3.08
CA VAL A 96 4.47 -13.97 -4.28
C VAL A 96 3.96 -15.14 -5.08
N GLN A 97 2.67 -15.15 -5.39
CA GLN A 97 2.03 -16.19 -6.19
C GLN A 97 1.13 -15.60 -7.28
N PRO A 98 1.00 -16.26 -8.44
CA PRO A 98 0.00 -15.87 -9.40
C PRO A 98 -1.41 -16.20 -8.87
N LEU A 99 -2.33 -15.28 -9.08
CA LEU A 99 -3.75 -15.43 -8.75
C LEU A 99 -4.58 -14.84 -9.90
N ASP A 100 -5.36 -15.69 -10.56
CA ASP A 100 -6.12 -15.34 -11.78
C ASP A 100 -5.22 -14.64 -12.82
N ASP A 101 -5.58 -13.42 -13.23
CA ASP A 101 -4.82 -12.60 -14.18
C ASP A 101 -3.69 -11.77 -13.53
N ASN A 102 -3.54 -11.83 -12.19
CA ASN A 102 -2.50 -11.12 -11.47
C ASN A 102 -1.29 -12.05 -11.20
N PRO A 103 -0.16 -11.89 -11.91
CA PRO A 103 1.03 -12.72 -11.69
C PRO A 103 1.79 -12.38 -10.40
N TYR A 104 1.49 -11.25 -9.74
CA TYR A 104 2.19 -10.74 -8.58
C TYR A 104 1.24 -10.54 -7.38
N PHE A 105 0.57 -11.61 -6.93
CA PHE A 105 -0.24 -11.56 -5.73
C PHE A 105 0.60 -11.86 -4.49
N VAL A 106 0.69 -10.88 -3.57
CA VAL A 106 1.47 -11.01 -2.34
C VAL A 106 0.65 -11.71 -1.26
N LEU A 107 1.23 -12.74 -0.67
CA LEU A 107 0.71 -13.48 0.46
C LEU A 107 1.61 -13.22 1.67
N ILE A 108 0.97 -12.93 2.80
CA ILE A 108 1.64 -12.73 4.07
C ILE A 108 1.08 -13.77 5.04
N GLY A 109 1.93 -14.71 5.47
CA GLY A 109 1.67 -15.60 6.57
C GLY A 109 2.10 -14.95 7.88
N ILE A 110 1.20 -14.92 8.85
CA ILE A 110 1.43 -14.38 10.19
C ILE A 110 0.72 -15.28 11.20
N ASP A 111 1.30 -15.41 12.39
CA ASP A 111 0.63 -16.06 13.51
C ASP A 111 -0.68 -15.32 13.84
N PRO A 112 -1.85 -16.00 13.81
CA PRO A 112 -3.14 -15.41 14.18
C PRO A 112 -3.14 -14.70 15.54
N ALA A 113 -2.35 -15.18 16.51
CA ALA A 113 -2.24 -14.56 17.83
C ALA A 113 -1.55 -13.19 17.80
N LYS A 114 -0.76 -12.92 16.76
CA LYS A 114 0.04 -11.70 16.59
C LYS A 114 -0.50 -10.76 15.51
N ILE A 115 -1.59 -11.12 14.83
CA ILE A 115 -2.16 -10.33 13.74
C ILE A 115 -2.58 -8.91 14.18
N ASN A 116 -2.94 -8.72 15.45
CA ASN A 116 -3.28 -7.40 15.98
C ASN A 116 -2.11 -6.41 15.96
N MET A 117 -0.86 -6.89 15.83
CA MET A 117 0.31 -6.04 15.65
C MET A 117 0.38 -5.40 14.26
N SER A 118 -0.28 -6.00 13.26
CA SER A 118 -0.14 -5.60 11.86
C SER A 118 -0.86 -4.28 11.48
N GLN A 119 -1.48 -3.59 12.47
CA GLN A 119 -2.30 -2.38 12.29
C GLN A 119 -3.38 -2.50 11.20
N ILE A 120 -3.75 -3.72 10.80
CA ILE A 120 -4.83 -3.93 9.84
C ILE A 120 -6.18 -3.71 10.51
N LYS A 121 -7.08 -3.00 9.81
CA LYS A 121 -8.44 -2.81 10.27
C LYS A 121 -9.38 -3.72 9.49
N ILE A 122 -9.94 -4.72 10.18
CA ILE A 122 -10.97 -5.58 9.59
C ILE A 122 -12.25 -4.77 9.41
N THR A 123 -12.70 -4.61 8.17
CA THR A 123 -13.91 -3.88 7.80
C THR A 123 -15.13 -4.81 7.71
N GLU A 124 -14.92 -6.07 7.30
CA GLU A 124 -15.95 -7.09 7.20
C GLU A 124 -15.45 -8.44 7.71
N GLY A 125 -16.33 -9.22 8.35
CA GLY A 125 -16.01 -10.57 8.80
C GLY A 125 -15.23 -10.61 10.12
N ARG A 126 -14.22 -11.46 10.19
CA ARG A 126 -13.37 -11.67 11.37
C ARG A 126 -11.91 -11.82 11.00
N THR A 127 -11.06 -11.76 12.03
CA THR A 127 -9.64 -12.09 11.90
C THR A 127 -9.39 -13.61 11.85
N LEU A 128 -8.15 -14.00 11.55
CA LEU A 128 -7.67 -15.39 11.63
C LEU A 128 -7.75 -15.87 13.08
N GLN A 129 -8.18 -17.12 13.28
CA GLN A 129 -8.35 -17.70 14.62
C GLN A 129 -7.50 -18.94 14.83
N ASP A 130 -7.41 -19.78 13.80
CA ASP A 130 -6.73 -21.07 13.86
C ASP A 130 -5.53 -21.05 12.90
N PRO A 131 -4.30 -21.29 13.40
CA PRO A 131 -3.11 -21.32 12.56
C PRO A 131 -3.10 -22.48 11.55
N ASP A 132 -3.86 -23.55 11.79
CA ASP A 132 -3.92 -24.73 10.92
C ASP A 132 -5.08 -24.69 9.91
N ALA A 133 -5.97 -23.70 10.00
CA ALA A 133 -7.10 -23.57 9.09
C ALA A 133 -6.68 -22.91 7.76
N ASP A 134 -7.19 -23.43 6.64
CA ASP A 134 -7.02 -22.81 5.32
C ASP A 134 -7.95 -21.57 5.20
N GLU A 135 -7.64 -20.52 5.96
CA GLU A 135 -8.36 -19.25 6.00
C GLU A 135 -7.49 -18.09 5.50
N VAL A 136 -8.13 -17.06 4.92
CA VAL A 136 -7.44 -15.86 4.45
C VAL A 136 -8.25 -14.61 4.75
N ILE A 137 -7.54 -13.53 5.05
CA ILE A 137 -8.10 -12.18 5.09
C ILE A 137 -7.64 -11.46 3.83
N MET A 138 -8.57 -10.87 3.09
CA MET A 138 -8.25 -10.16 1.84
C MET A 138 -8.21 -8.66 2.08
N GLY A 139 -7.26 -7.97 1.44
CA GLY A 139 -7.32 -6.51 1.33
C GLY A 139 -8.55 -6.10 0.51
N LYS A 140 -9.20 -5.00 0.86
CA LYS A 140 -10.40 -4.48 0.19
C LYS A 140 -10.26 -4.40 -1.33
N VAL A 141 -9.15 -3.84 -1.82
CA VAL A 141 -8.86 -3.73 -3.27
C VAL A 141 -8.73 -5.12 -3.92
N ALA A 142 -8.09 -6.08 -3.25
CA ALA A 142 -7.98 -7.45 -3.76
C ALA A 142 -9.35 -8.15 -3.79
N SER A 143 -10.18 -7.95 -2.76
CA SER A 143 -11.53 -8.48 -2.69
C SER A 143 -12.41 -7.94 -3.83
N GLU A 144 -12.35 -6.63 -4.09
CA GLU A 144 -13.09 -5.97 -5.18
C GLU A 144 -12.61 -6.43 -6.56
N ASN A 145 -11.30 -6.47 -6.80
CA ASN A 145 -10.73 -6.86 -8.09
C ASN A 145 -11.03 -8.32 -8.47
N HIS A 146 -11.09 -9.21 -7.47
CA HIS A 146 -11.38 -10.64 -7.69
C HIS A 146 -12.86 -11.00 -7.44
N GLY A 147 -13.71 -10.01 -7.12
CA GLY A 147 -15.13 -10.22 -6.85
C GLY A 147 -15.41 -11.20 -5.70
N LYS A 148 -14.54 -11.22 -4.68
CA LYS A 148 -14.62 -12.14 -3.53
C LYS A 148 -15.16 -11.44 -2.30
N LYS A 149 -15.99 -12.13 -1.52
CA LYS A 149 -16.56 -11.64 -0.26
C LYS A 149 -16.25 -12.58 0.90
N VAL A 150 -16.50 -12.12 2.11
CA VAL A 150 -16.44 -12.98 3.30
C VAL A 150 -17.38 -14.18 3.12
N GLY A 151 -16.84 -15.37 3.32
CA GLY A 151 -17.52 -16.65 3.13
C GLY A 151 -17.20 -17.34 1.80
N ASP A 152 -16.67 -16.62 0.81
CA ASP A 152 -16.25 -17.22 -0.45
C ASP A 152 -14.93 -17.97 -0.30
N THR A 153 -14.62 -18.79 -1.31
CA THR A 153 -13.35 -19.51 -1.41
C THR A 153 -12.50 -18.90 -2.53
N ILE A 154 -11.20 -18.80 -2.26
CA ILE A 154 -10.18 -18.43 -3.23
C ILE A 154 -9.16 -19.55 -3.36
N LYS A 155 -8.79 -19.87 -4.61
CA LYS A 155 -7.81 -20.91 -4.89
C LYS A 155 -6.47 -20.28 -5.15
N ILE A 156 -5.49 -20.61 -4.30
CA ILE A 156 -4.12 -20.12 -4.41
C ILE A 156 -3.25 -21.35 -4.68
N LYS A 157 -2.65 -21.41 -5.87
CA LYS A 157 -2.03 -22.65 -6.42
C LYS A 157 -3.02 -23.83 -6.43
N ASN A 158 -2.72 -24.85 -5.61
CA ASN A 158 -3.46 -26.10 -5.49
C ASN A 158 -4.21 -26.21 -4.15
N ARG A 159 -4.31 -25.13 -3.37
CA ARG A 159 -5.06 -25.09 -2.12
C ARG A 159 -6.20 -24.08 -2.19
N GLU A 160 -7.27 -24.40 -1.48
CA GLU A 160 -8.45 -23.57 -1.37
C GLU A 160 -8.46 -22.91 0.01
N TYR A 161 -8.61 -21.59 0.03
CA TYR A 161 -8.65 -20.79 1.24
C TYR A 161 -10.02 -20.13 1.36
N ARG A 162 -10.61 -20.20 2.56
CA ARG A 162 -11.85 -19.51 2.86
C ARG A 162 -11.57 -18.05 3.23
N VAL A 163 -12.23 -17.12 2.56
CA VAL A 163 -12.17 -15.69 2.91
C VAL A 163 -12.97 -15.47 4.19
N VAL A 164 -12.31 -15.15 5.29
CA VAL A 164 -12.96 -14.95 6.61
C VAL A 164 -13.07 -13.49 7.02
N GLY A 165 -12.31 -12.62 6.37
CA GLY A 165 -12.38 -11.19 6.60
C GLY A 165 -11.89 -10.37 5.41
N ILE A 166 -12.30 -9.12 5.39
CA ILE A 166 -11.77 -8.09 4.50
C ILE A 166 -11.15 -7.01 5.38
N PHE A 167 -9.95 -6.56 5.02
CA PHE A 167 -9.26 -5.50 5.74
C PHE A 167 -8.96 -4.30 4.84
N GLU A 168 -8.83 -3.15 5.47
CA GLU A 168 -8.34 -1.92 4.88
C GLU A 168 -7.10 -1.49 5.68
N SER A 169 -6.03 -1.12 4.99
CA SER A 169 -4.90 -0.40 5.57
C SER A 169 -5.28 1.08 5.63
N ASP A 170 -4.97 1.75 6.74
CA ASP A 170 -5.18 3.20 6.88
C ASP A 170 -4.36 4.01 5.86
#